data_AF-A0A2N5Z4H1-F1
#
_entry.id   AF-A0A2N5Z4H1-F1
#
_cell.length_a   1.000
_cell.length_b   1.000
_cell.length_c   1.000
_cell.angle_alpha   90.00
_cell.angle_beta   90.00
_cell.angle_gamma   90.00
#
_symmetry.space_group_name_H-M   'P 1'
#
loop_
_entity.id
_entity.type
_entity.pdbx_description
1 polymer ?
#
loop_
_entity_poly.entity_id
_entity_poly.type
_entity_poly.pdbx_seq_one_letter_code
_entity_poly.pdbx_strand_id
1 'polypeptide(L)'
;MIRYKQFIVNTFILIFMVIFFSCNREKEGENQRRKQIPKQSLEEVNKLLIEKDAELIKSYVNRRGWKMEESNSGLWYMIYEDGEGEHIKRGDFISFNYRVNLLDGTFCYSSEEQGPKSIVVGKGGVESGLEEGVLLLKSGSKARFILPPHLAHGLIGDENKIPARAIIIYDIEILTINQ
;
A
#
# COMPACT_ATOMS: atom_id res chain seq x y z
N MET A 1 -7.83 -45.24 69.85
CA MET A 1 -6.69 -45.19 68.90
C MET A 1 -7.06 -45.54 67.45
N ILE A 2 -8.14 -46.29 67.18
CA ILE A 2 -8.51 -46.77 65.82
C ILE A 2 -9.15 -45.67 64.94
N ARG A 3 -9.96 -44.77 65.49
CA ARG A 3 -10.60 -43.67 64.73
C ARG A 3 -9.62 -42.66 64.13
N TYR A 4 -8.46 -42.46 64.76
CA TYR A 4 -7.40 -41.57 64.27
C TYR A 4 -6.69 -42.14 63.03
N LYS A 5 -6.50 -43.47 62.99
CA LYS A 5 -5.96 -44.17 61.80
C LYS A 5 -6.91 -44.07 60.60
N GLN A 6 -8.23 -44.20 60.81
CA GLN A 6 -9.20 -44.07 59.71
C GLN A 6 -9.23 -42.65 59.12
N PHE A 7 -9.09 -41.63 59.97
CA PHE A 7 -9.08 -40.22 59.54
C PHE A 7 -7.81 -39.86 58.76
N ILE A 8 -6.65 -40.36 59.19
CA ILE A 8 -5.38 -40.19 58.48
C ILE A 8 -5.42 -40.89 57.12
N VAL A 9 -5.96 -42.12 57.06
CA VAL A 9 -6.05 -42.88 55.81
C VAL A 9 -7.00 -42.19 54.81
N ASN A 10 -8.15 -41.69 55.24
CA ASN A 10 -9.07 -40.96 54.37
C ASN A 10 -8.52 -39.59 53.94
N THR A 11 -7.76 -38.91 54.80
CA THR A 11 -7.09 -37.64 54.45
C THR A 11 -5.98 -37.89 53.42
N PHE A 12 -5.21 -38.98 53.56
CA PHE A 12 -4.19 -39.36 52.59
C PHE A 12 -4.80 -39.76 51.23
N ILE A 13 -5.94 -40.47 51.21
CA ILE A 13 -6.65 -40.83 49.97
C ILE A 13 -7.17 -39.58 49.24
N LEU A 14 -7.69 -38.59 49.98
CA LEU A 14 -8.14 -37.32 49.41
C LEU A 14 -6.97 -36.49 48.85
N ILE A 15 -5.83 -36.46 49.53
CA ILE A 15 -4.63 -35.76 49.05
C ILE A 15 -4.04 -36.48 47.82
N PHE A 16 -4.05 -37.82 47.79
CA PHE A 16 -3.55 -38.60 46.66
C PHE A 16 -4.43 -38.46 45.40
N MET A 17 -5.76 -38.33 45.53
CA MET A 17 -6.64 -37.99 44.40
C MET A 17 -6.36 -36.60 43.82
N VAL A 18 -6.02 -35.62 44.65
CA VAL A 18 -5.70 -34.25 44.20
C VAL A 18 -4.35 -34.21 43.46
N ILE A 19 -3.39 -35.07 43.85
CA ILE A 19 -2.08 -35.17 43.17
C ILE A 19 -2.21 -35.85 41.80
N PHE A 20 -3.09 -36.85 41.65
CA PHE A 20 -3.32 -37.52 40.36
C PHE A 20 -4.16 -36.69 39.36
N PHE A 21 -4.97 -35.73 39.82
CA PHE A 21 -5.62 -34.74 38.95
C PHE A 21 -4.74 -33.54 38.59
N SER A 22 -3.52 -33.46 39.15
CA SER A 22 -2.63 -32.31 39.00
C SER A 22 -1.23 -32.71 38.53
N CYS A 23 -1.15 -33.47 37.43
CA CYS A 23 -0.10 -33.35 36.38
C CYS A 23 -0.27 -34.45 35.31
N ASN A 24 -1.33 -34.37 34.51
CA ASN A 24 -1.23 -34.82 33.11
C ASN A 24 -0.83 -33.61 32.27
N ARG A 25 0.42 -33.15 32.44
CA ARG A 25 1.07 -32.22 31.51
C ARG A 25 1.76 -33.10 30.49
N GLU A 26 0.99 -33.59 29.52
CA GLU A 26 1.55 -34.11 28.28
C GLU A 26 2.51 -33.05 27.74
N LYS A 27 3.79 -33.42 27.64
CA LYS A 27 4.74 -32.73 26.76
C LYS A 27 4.34 -33.10 25.33
N GLU A 28 3.20 -32.61 24.88
CA GLU A 28 2.79 -32.61 23.49
C GLU A 28 3.45 -31.42 22.79
N GLY A 29 4.42 -31.73 21.94
CA GLY A 29 4.69 -30.97 20.73
C GLY A 29 5.09 -29.50 20.88
N GLU A 30 6.38 -29.25 21.10
CA GLU A 30 7.02 -27.97 20.74
C GLU A 30 7.14 -27.78 19.20
N ASN A 31 6.26 -28.42 18.43
CA ASN A 31 6.12 -28.30 16.98
C ASN A 31 4.67 -28.03 16.52
N GLN A 32 3.80 -27.51 17.39
CA GLN A 32 2.38 -27.23 17.06
C GLN A 32 1.88 -25.85 17.51
N ARG A 33 2.77 -24.86 17.59
CA ARG A 33 2.41 -23.42 17.64
C ARG A 33 2.84 -22.62 16.42
N ARG A 34 3.05 -23.26 15.27
CA ARG A 34 2.63 -22.63 14.01
C ARG A 34 1.13 -22.89 13.89
N LYS A 35 0.31 -22.16 14.65
CA LYS A 35 -1.10 -22.03 14.28
C LYS A 35 -1.08 -21.57 12.83
N GLN A 36 -1.51 -22.44 11.91
CA GLN A 36 -1.78 -22.07 10.54
C GLN A 36 -2.65 -20.82 10.63
N ILE A 37 -2.07 -19.66 10.28
CA ILE A 37 -2.85 -18.46 10.05
C ILE A 37 -3.90 -18.89 9.03
N PRO A 38 -5.21 -18.82 9.32
CA PRO A 38 -6.22 -19.07 8.32
C PRO A 38 -5.87 -18.15 7.16
N LYS A 39 -5.38 -18.77 6.09
CA LYS A 39 -5.00 -18.13 4.85
C LYS A 39 -6.32 -17.67 4.22
N GLN A 40 -6.96 -16.63 4.78
CA GLN A 40 -7.62 -15.67 3.90
C GLN A 40 -6.57 -15.43 2.82
N SER A 41 -6.87 -15.88 1.60
CA SER A 41 -5.82 -16.10 0.62
C SER A 41 -5.06 -14.78 0.47
N LEU A 42 -3.73 -14.84 0.35
CA LEU A 42 -2.95 -13.61 0.21
C LEU A 42 -3.49 -12.74 -0.95
N GLU A 43 -4.06 -13.43 -1.95
CA GLU A 43 -4.84 -12.88 -3.05
C GLU A 43 -6.12 -12.15 -2.61
N GLU A 44 -6.97 -12.75 -1.75
CA GLU A 44 -8.14 -12.08 -1.17
C GLU A 44 -7.77 -10.81 -0.41
N VAL A 45 -6.71 -10.86 0.40
CA VAL A 45 -6.25 -9.70 1.16
C VAL A 45 -5.76 -8.61 0.20
N ASN A 46 -4.95 -8.97 -0.80
CA ASN A 46 -4.48 -8.01 -1.81
C ASN A 46 -5.64 -7.38 -2.58
N LYS A 47 -6.64 -8.18 -2.97
CA LYS A 47 -7.85 -7.69 -3.66
C LYS A 47 -8.62 -6.71 -2.78
N LEU A 48 -8.86 -7.06 -1.51
CA LEU A 48 -9.54 -6.17 -0.55
C LEU A 48 -8.78 -4.84 -0.35
N LEU A 49 -7.45 -4.90 -0.31
CA LEU A 49 -6.62 -3.70 -0.18
C LEU A 49 -6.73 -2.79 -1.40
N ILE A 50 -6.68 -3.35 -2.61
CA ILE A 50 -6.86 -2.59 -3.86
C ILE A 50 -8.24 -1.94 -3.91
N GLU A 51 -9.30 -2.69 -3.57
CA GLU A 51 -10.67 -2.16 -3.52
C GLU A 51 -10.80 -1.01 -2.51
N LYS A 52 -10.19 -1.16 -1.33
CA LYS A 52 -10.17 -0.11 -0.31
C LYS A 52 -9.42 1.14 -0.78
N ASP A 53 -8.27 0.96 -1.43
CA ASP A 53 -7.48 2.07 -1.96
C ASP A 53 -8.27 2.82 -3.05
N ALA A 54 -8.96 2.10 -3.95
CA ALA A 54 -9.83 2.69 -4.98
C ALA A 54 -11.01 3.49 -4.38
N GLU A 55 -11.68 2.95 -3.36
CA GLU A 55 -12.78 3.66 -2.68
C GLU A 55 -12.31 4.92 -1.94
N LEU A 56 -11.10 4.89 -1.36
CA LEU A 56 -10.47 6.07 -0.76
C LEU A 56 -10.20 7.15 -1.81
N ILE A 57 -9.65 6.77 -2.97
CA ILE A 57 -9.38 7.69 -4.09
C ILE A 57 -10.70 8.28 -4.60
N LYS A 58 -11.68 7.43 -4.92
CA LYS A 58 -13.01 7.87 -5.40
C LYS A 58 -13.67 8.85 -4.44
N SER A 59 -13.67 8.54 -3.14
CA SER A 59 -14.21 9.43 -2.11
C SER A 59 -13.46 10.76 -2.06
N TYR A 60 -12.14 10.73 -2.19
CA TYR A 60 -11.31 11.93 -2.23
C TYR A 60 -11.62 12.81 -3.45
N VAL A 61 -11.65 12.22 -4.64
CA VAL A 61 -11.96 12.88 -5.91
C VAL A 61 -13.35 13.54 -5.86
N ASN A 62 -14.36 12.82 -5.36
CA ASN A 62 -15.71 13.33 -5.19
C ASN A 62 -15.76 14.55 -4.26
N ARG A 63 -15.07 14.50 -3.12
CA ARG A 63 -15.02 15.65 -2.18
C ARG A 63 -14.30 16.87 -2.77
N ARG A 64 -13.31 16.64 -3.63
CA ARG A 64 -12.59 17.72 -4.33
C ARG A 64 -13.37 18.28 -5.53
N GLY A 65 -14.41 17.57 -6.00
CA GLY A 65 -15.15 17.95 -7.20
C GLY A 65 -14.32 17.80 -8.48
N TRP A 66 -13.27 16.96 -8.46
CA TRP A 66 -12.44 16.73 -9.64
C TRP A 66 -13.11 15.75 -10.58
N LYS A 67 -13.04 16.05 -11.88
CA LYS A 67 -13.53 15.18 -12.95
C LYS A 67 -12.37 14.32 -13.42
N MET A 68 -12.14 13.22 -12.72
CA MET A 68 -11.05 12.28 -13.02
C MET A 68 -11.59 11.01 -13.68
N GLU A 69 -10.78 10.42 -14.53
CA GLU A 69 -10.99 9.10 -15.13
C GLU A 69 -10.12 8.06 -14.42
N GLU A 70 -10.56 6.80 -14.39
CA GLU A 70 -9.80 5.67 -13.86
C GLU A 70 -9.38 4.76 -15.02
N SER A 71 -8.09 4.45 -15.11
CA SER A 71 -7.55 3.51 -16.09
C SER A 71 -7.74 2.06 -15.64
N ASN A 72 -7.51 1.12 -16.56
CA ASN A 72 -7.58 -0.32 -16.26
C ASN A 72 -6.54 -0.79 -15.21
N SER A 73 -5.48 -0.03 -14.97
CA SER A 73 -4.47 -0.34 -13.95
C SER A 73 -4.83 0.21 -12.56
N GLY A 74 -5.88 1.03 -12.47
CA GLY A 74 -6.28 1.78 -11.27
C GLY A 74 -5.61 3.15 -11.15
N LEU A 75 -4.97 3.65 -12.21
CA LEU A 75 -4.49 5.03 -12.25
C LEU A 75 -5.67 5.98 -12.37
N TRP A 76 -5.79 6.95 -11.47
CA TRP A 76 -6.76 8.02 -11.61
C TRP A 76 -6.09 9.25 -12.20
N TYR A 77 -6.68 9.86 -13.23
CA TYR A 77 -6.08 11.02 -13.89
C TYR A 77 -7.09 12.09 -14.28
N MET A 78 -6.61 13.33 -14.39
CA MET A 78 -7.28 14.40 -15.14
C MET A 78 -6.25 15.28 -15.84
N ILE A 79 -6.53 15.62 -17.09
CA ILE A 79 -5.78 16.63 -17.83
C ILE A 79 -6.61 17.90 -17.73
N TYR A 80 -6.09 18.89 -17.00
CA TYR A 80 -6.83 20.13 -16.73
C TYR A 80 -6.37 21.29 -17.63
N GLU A 81 -5.22 21.14 -18.27
CA GLU A 81 -4.74 21.98 -19.36
C GLU A 81 -4.16 21.05 -20.43
N ASP A 82 -4.84 20.94 -21.58
CA ASP A 82 -4.30 20.13 -22.68
C ASP A 82 -3.13 20.87 -23.33
N GLY A 83 -2.16 20.09 -23.80
CA GLY A 83 -0.98 20.59 -24.48
C GLY A 83 -1.18 20.65 -25.99
N GLU A 84 -0.11 21.00 -26.69
CA GLU A 84 -0.10 21.06 -28.15
C GLU A 84 0.84 20.00 -28.75
N GLY A 85 0.57 19.64 -30.00
CA GLY A 85 1.36 18.69 -30.76
C GLY A 85 1.00 17.22 -30.50
N GLU A 86 1.99 16.36 -30.73
CA GLU A 86 1.85 14.91 -30.62
C GLU A 86 1.86 14.45 -29.15
N HIS A 87 1.15 13.36 -28.88
CA HIS A 87 1.25 12.67 -27.60
C HIS A 87 2.67 12.11 -27.39
N ILE A 88 3.09 12.09 -26.13
CA ILE A 88 4.32 11.45 -25.67
C ILE A 88 4.28 9.96 -26.02
N LYS A 89 5.39 9.44 -26.56
CA LYS A 89 5.57 8.04 -26.95
C LYS A 89 6.66 7.38 -26.12
N ARG A 90 6.63 6.04 -26.06
CA ARG A 90 7.73 5.27 -25.44
C ARG A 90 9.01 5.53 -26.23
N GLY A 91 10.09 5.83 -25.51
CA GLY A 91 11.37 6.23 -26.09
C GLY A 91 11.61 7.73 -26.11
N ASP A 92 10.56 8.56 -26.02
CA ASP A 92 10.71 10.01 -25.94
C ASP A 92 11.47 10.40 -24.67
N PHE A 93 12.33 11.40 -24.80
CA PHE A 93 12.97 12.07 -23.67
C PHE A 93 12.12 13.27 -23.27
N ILE A 94 11.59 13.26 -22.05
CA ILE A 94 10.70 14.31 -21.55
C ILE A 94 11.30 15.01 -20.33
N SER A 95 10.98 16.28 -20.17
CA SER A 95 11.24 17.05 -18.95
C SER A 95 9.93 17.64 -18.42
N PHE A 96 9.72 17.57 -17.11
CA PHE A 96 8.48 18.04 -16.49
C PHE A 96 8.71 18.62 -15.09
N ASN A 97 7.90 19.63 -14.77
CA ASN A 97 7.72 20.08 -13.39
C ASN A 97 6.75 19.15 -12.68
N TYR A 98 6.94 18.96 -11.38
CA TYR A 98 6.06 18.11 -10.58
C TYR A 98 5.90 18.61 -9.14
N ARG A 99 4.79 18.20 -8.53
CA ARG A 99 4.54 18.26 -7.09
C ARG A 99 3.88 16.97 -6.62
N VAL A 100 4.44 16.37 -5.58
CA VAL A 100 3.95 15.12 -4.97
C VAL A 100 3.44 15.38 -3.57
N ASN A 101 2.20 14.98 -3.32
CA ASN A 101 1.61 14.97 -1.99
C ASN A 101 0.95 13.63 -1.70
N LEU A 102 0.81 13.28 -0.42
CA LEU A 102 -0.05 12.18 0.00
C LEU A 102 -1.53 12.60 -0.08
N LEU A 103 -2.43 11.61 -0.02
CA LEU A 103 -3.89 11.83 -0.06
C LEU A 103 -4.38 12.76 1.07
N ASP A 104 -3.71 12.78 2.23
CA ASP A 104 -4.03 13.66 3.36
C ASP A 104 -3.51 15.10 3.19
N GLY A 105 -2.77 15.38 2.12
CA GLY A 105 -2.17 16.69 1.84
C GLY A 105 -0.74 16.86 2.35
N THR A 106 -0.15 15.85 2.98
CA THR A 106 1.26 15.86 3.38
C THR A 106 2.15 16.01 2.15
N PHE A 107 3.00 17.03 2.15
CA PHE A 107 3.94 17.29 1.06
C PHE A 107 5.10 16.29 1.07
N CYS A 108 5.47 15.77 -0.10
CA CYS A 108 6.61 14.88 -0.28
C CYS A 108 7.72 15.56 -1.09
N TYR A 109 7.49 15.80 -2.38
CA TYR A 109 8.56 16.23 -3.30
C TYR A 109 8.05 17.27 -4.29
N SER A 110 8.94 18.12 -4.82
CA SER A 110 8.61 19.00 -5.93
C SER A 110 9.83 19.41 -6.73
N SER A 111 9.57 19.91 -7.94
CA SER A 111 10.58 20.57 -8.77
C SER A 111 11.10 21.87 -8.20
N GLU A 112 10.39 22.50 -7.26
CA GLU A 112 10.92 23.67 -6.53
C GLU A 112 12.09 23.28 -5.62
N GLU A 113 12.04 22.08 -5.00
CA GLU A 113 13.10 21.59 -4.13
C GLU A 113 14.24 20.89 -4.90
N GLN A 114 13.92 20.20 -6.00
CA GLN A 114 14.84 19.27 -6.67
C GLN A 114 15.13 19.60 -8.14
N GLY A 115 14.48 20.63 -8.69
CA GLY A 115 14.48 20.92 -10.11
C GLY A 115 13.52 20.04 -10.93
N PRO A 116 13.32 20.36 -12.22
CA PRO A 116 12.52 19.54 -13.13
C PRO A 116 13.07 18.12 -13.24
N LYS A 117 12.18 17.14 -13.39
CA LYS A 117 12.57 15.74 -13.60
C LYS A 117 12.63 15.45 -15.09
N SER A 118 13.66 14.71 -15.51
CA SER A 118 13.80 14.28 -16.90
C SER A 118 13.95 12.77 -16.99
N ILE A 119 13.22 12.13 -17.90
CA ILE A 119 13.20 10.67 -18.06
C ILE A 119 13.15 10.29 -19.55
N VAL A 120 13.50 9.03 -19.83
CA VAL A 120 13.17 8.38 -21.10
C VAL A 120 11.96 7.48 -20.86
N VAL A 121 10.85 7.75 -21.53
CA VAL A 121 9.57 7.08 -21.25
C VAL A 121 9.64 5.59 -21.60
N GLY A 122 9.26 4.73 -20.64
CA GLY A 122 9.30 3.28 -20.79
C GLY A 122 10.65 2.65 -20.50
N LYS A 123 11.59 3.39 -19.91
CA LYS A 123 12.88 2.88 -19.40
C LYS A 123 12.90 2.77 -17.87
N GLY A 124 11.78 3.07 -17.18
CA GLY A 124 11.72 3.14 -15.74
C GLY A 124 12.39 4.39 -15.16
N GLY A 125 12.63 4.39 -13.85
CA GLY A 125 13.20 5.54 -13.12
C GLY A 125 12.16 6.47 -12.49
N VAL A 126 10.88 6.23 -12.75
CA VAL A 126 9.72 6.79 -12.06
C VAL A 126 8.72 5.69 -11.77
N GLU A 127 7.70 6.03 -10.99
CA GLU A 127 6.58 5.16 -10.65
C GLU A 127 5.84 4.71 -11.92
N SER A 128 5.40 3.45 -11.95
CA SER A 128 4.75 2.86 -13.13
C SER A 128 3.46 3.58 -13.52
N GLY A 129 2.70 4.09 -12.53
CA GLY A 129 1.53 4.92 -12.79
C GLY A 129 1.88 6.27 -13.42
N LEU A 130 3.06 6.82 -13.13
CA LEU A 130 3.52 8.06 -13.77
C LEU A 130 3.97 7.78 -15.21
N GLU A 131 4.69 6.67 -15.46
CA GLU A 131 5.02 6.26 -16.84
C GLU A 131 3.77 6.02 -17.70
N GLU A 132 2.73 5.44 -17.11
CA GLU A 132 1.43 5.27 -17.79
C GLU A 132 0.77 6.63 -18.04
N GLY A 133 0.71 7.49 -17.03
CA GLY A 133 0.01 8.78 -17.11
C GLY A 133 0.61 9.74 -18.13
N VAL A 134 1.95 9.83 -18.23
CA VAL A 134 2.60 10.76 -19.17
C VAL A 134 2.32 10.43 -20.64
N LEU A 135 2.01 9.18 -20.98
CA LEU A 135 1.65 8.79 -22.35
C LEU A 135 0.32 9.41 -22.83
N LEU A 136 -0.50 9.91 -21.90
CA LEU A 136 -1.74 10.62 -22.21
C LEU A 136 -1.50 12.09 -22.56
N LEU A 137 -0.28 12.61 -22.33
CA LEU A 137 0.02 14.04 -22.38
C LEU A 137 0.76 14.44 -23.65
N LYS A 138 0.77 15.75 -23.89
CA LYS A 138 1.49 16.45 -24.96
C LYS A 138 2.42 17.50 -24.34
N SER A 139 3.16 18.21 -25.17
CA SER A 139 4.01 19.30 -24.70
C SER A 139 3.14 20.42 -24.11
N GLY A 140 3.52 20.95 -22.94
CA GLY A 140 2.75 21.97 -22.23
C GLY A 140 1.53 21.46 -21.47
N SER A 141 1.19 20.16 -21.55
CA SER A 141 0.05 19.62 -20.79
C SER A 141 0.26 19.76 -19.30
N LYS A 142 -0.82 20.08 -18.57
CA LYS A 142 -0.89 20.01 -17.12
C LYS A 142 -1.92 18.99 -16.70
N ALA A 143 -1.50 18.08 -15.82
CA ALA A 143 -2.29 16.95 -15.42
C ALA A 143 -2.10 16.63 -13.95
N ARG A 144 -3.13 16.02 -13.37
CA ARG A 144 -3.07 15.44 -12.05
C ARG A 144 -3.29 13.95 -12.13
N PHE A 145 -2.43 13.20 -11.45
CA PHE A 145 -2.50 11.75 -11.31
C PHE A 145 -2.64 11.38 -9.84
N ILE A 146 -3.48 10.40 -9.53
CA ILE A 146 -3.53 9.76 -8.21
C ILE A 146 -3.16 8.29 -8.41
N LEU A 147 -2.03 7.91 -7.82
CA LEU A 147 -1.43 6.60 -7.97
C LEU A 147 -1.71 5.77 -6.70
N PRO A 148 -2.43 4.64 -6.80
CA PRO A 148 -2.52 3.69 -5.71
C PRO A 148 -1.16 3.03 -5.45
N PRO A 149 -0.97 2.36 -4.29
CA PRO A 149 0.34 1.85 -3.88
C PRO A 149 1.03 0.96 -4.91
N HIS A 150 0.29 0.08 -5.61
CA HIS A 150 0.87 -0.84 -6.60
C HIS A 150 1.35 -0.14 -7.89
N LEU A 151 0.96 1.11 -8.11
CA LEU A 151 1.44 1.96 -9.21
C LEU A 151 2.47 3.00 -8.74
N ALA A 152 2.83 2.99 -7.45
CA ALA A 152 3.71 3.93 -6.78
C ALA A 152 4.84 3.20 -6.02
N HIS A 153 5.00 3.46 -4.71
CA HIS A 153 6.06 2.90 -3.85
C HIS A 153 5.69 1.60 -3.12
N GLY A 154 4.56 0.98 -3.51
CA GLY A 154 4.17 -0.34 -3.05
C GLY A 154 4.00 -0.47 -1.54
N LEU A 155 4.40 -1.64 -1.01
CA LEU A 155 4.24 -1.97 0.40
C LEU A 155 5.31 -1.35 1.31
N ILE A 156 6.39 -0.82 0.74
CA ILE A 156 7.58 -0.41 1.50
C ILE A 156 7.63 1.12 1.65
N GLY A 157 7.20 1.86 0.63
CA GLY A 157 7.41 3.31 0.60
C GLY A 157 8.80 3.65 0.04
N ASP A 158 9.31 4.83 0.37
CA ASP A 158 10.63 5.31 -0.07
C ASP A 158 11.65 5.45 1.08
N GLU A 159 11.32 4.95 2.27
CA GLU A 159 12.11 5.05 3.50
C GLU A 159 12.39 6.49 3.97
N ASN A 160 11.69 7.48 3.41
CA ASN A 160 11.88 8.90 3.69
C ASN A 160 10.53 9.62 3.84
N LYS A 161 10.00 10.21 2.77
CA LYS A 161 8.79 11.06 2.82
C LYS A 161 7.51 10.33 2.39
N ILE A 162 7.62 9.16 1.76
CA ILE A 162 6.49 8.37 1.27
C ILE A 162 6.41 7.08 2.11
N PRO A 163 5.38 6.95 2.97
CA PRO A 163 5.24 5.79 3.82
C PRO A 163 4.80 4.54 3.02
N ALA A 164 4.91 3.39 3.68
CA ALA A 164 4.36 2.13 3.21
C ALA A 164 2.88 2.28 2.80
N ARG A 165 2.53 1.71 1.63
CA ARG A 165 1.16 1.71 1.09
C ARG A 165 0.55 3.10 0.90
N ALA A 166 1.37 4.11 0.63
CA ALA A 166 0.87 5.45 0.33
C ALA A 166 0.13 5.50 -1.01
N ILE A 167 -1.02 6.19 -1.02
CA ILE A 167 -1.64 6.74 -2.22
C ILE A 167 -1.04 8.13 -2.43
N ILE A 168 -0.46 8.36 -3.61
CA ILE A 168 0.25 9.60 -3.92
C ILE A 168 -0.44 10.37 -5.03
N ILE A 169 -0.39 11.69 -4.94
CA ILE A 169 -0.95 12.63 -5.91
C ILE A 169 0.22 13.34 -6.59
N TYR A 170 0.33 13.16 -7.89
CA TYR A 170 1.21 13.93 -8.76
C TYR A 170 0.42 15.06 -9.42
N ASP A 171 0.94 16.28 -9.34
CA ASP A 171 0.53 17.39 -10.20
C ASP A 171 1.73 17.74 -11.09
N ILE A 172 1.58 17.64 -12.40
CA ILE A 172 2.70 17.80 -13.33
C ILE A 172 2.38 18.77 -14.46
N GLU A 173 3.45 19.36 -15.00
CA GLU A 173 3.46 20.19 -16.19
C GLU A 173 4.59 19.72 -17.11
N ILE A 174 4.26 19.34 -18.34
CA ILE A 174 5.25 18.93 -19.34
C ILE A 174 5.94 20.17 -19.90
N LEU A 175 7.27 20.24 -19.74
CA LEU A 175 8.08 21.37 -20.21
C LEU A 175 8.57 21.15 -21.64
N THR A 176 9.18 19.99 -21.89
CA THR A 176 9.78 19.67 -23.18
C THR A 176 9.61 18.19 -23.50
N ILE A 177 9.49 17.90 -24.80
CA ILE A 177 9.50 16.56 -25.37
C ILE A 177 10.55 16.57 -26.49
N ASN A 178 11.55 15.71 -26.37
CA ASN A 178 12.53 15.43 -27.40
C ASN A 178 12.30 14.00 -27.91
N GLN A 179 11.83 13.90 -29.15
CA GLN A 179 11.48 12.65 -29.83
C GLN A 179 12.66 12.06 -30.61
#